data_AF-A0A922WVN8-F1
#
_entry.id   AF-A0A922WVN8-F1
#
_cell.length_a   1.000
_cell.length_b   1.000
_cell.length_c   1.000
_cell.angle_alpha   90.00
_cell.angle_beta   90.00
_cell.angle_gamma   90.00
#
_symmetry.space_group_name_H-M   'P 1'
#
loop_
_entity.id
_entity.type
_entity.pdbx_description
1 polymer ?
#
loop_
_entity_poly.entity_id
_entity_poly.type
_entity_poly.pdbx_seq_one_letter_code
_entity_poly.pdbx_strand_id
1 'polypeptide(L)' 'SNELGLALQAGFDVPLGEQGFGLSVDVKRYFIDTTARWFVGNTLAIETEHKLDPWVISAGIAYRF' A
#
# COMPACT_ATOMS: atom_id res chain seq x y z
N SER A 1 -13.83 0.16 8.86
CA SER A 1 -13.22 0.14 10.21
C SER A 1 -12.00 1.05 10.19
N ASN A 2 -11.47 1.44 11.35
CA ASN A 2 -10.08 1.88 11.45
C ASN A 2 -9.32 0.71 12.07
N GLU A 3 -8.29 0.22 11.37
CA GLU A 3 -7.50 -0.95 11.77
C GLU A 3 -6.02 -0.54 11.86
N LEU A 4 -5.29 -1.18 12.77
CA LEU A 4 -3.83 -1.11 12.83
C LEU A 4 -3.26 -2.38 12.21
N GLY A 5 -2.28 -2.24 11.32
CA GLY A 5 -1.64 -3.37 10.64
C GLY A 5 -0.17 -3.13 10.38
N LEU A 6 0.50 -4.19 9.90
CA LEU A 6 1.93 -4.19 9.63
C LEU A 6 2.18 -4.00 8.13
N ALA A 7 3.35 -3.50 7.78
CA ALA A 7 3.81 -3.45 6.39
C ALA A 7 5.26 -3.90 6.30
N LEU A 8 5.56 -4.71 5.27
CA LEU A 8 6.92 -5.03 4.87
C LEU A 8 7.21 -4.33 3.55
N GLN A 9 8.42 -3.80 3.42
CA GLN A 9 8.86 -3.08 2.23
C GLN A 9 10.27 -3.52 1.84
N ALA A 10 10.48 -3.67 0.53
CA ALA A 10 11.79 -3.83 -0.07
C ALA A 10 11.86 -2.98 -1.35
N GLY A 11 13.03 -2.43 -1.66
CA GLY A 11 13.23 -1.60 -2.84
C GLY A 11 14.70 -1.36 -3.12
N PHE A 12 14.98 -0.80 -4.29
CA PHE A 12 16.31 -0.41 -4.70
C PHE A 12 16.29 0.88 -5.51
N ASP A 13 17.41 1.59 -5.47
CA ASP A 13 17.63 2.83 -6.19
C ASP A 13 18.81 2.68 -7.14
N VAL A 14 18.72 3.28 -8.33
CA VAL A 14 19.77 3.28 -9.35
C VAL A 14 20.07 4.71 -9.77
N PRO A 15 21.27 5.24 -9.52
CA PRO A 15 21.67 6.54 -10.03
C PRO A 15 21.76 6.51 -11.57
N LEU A 16 21.25 7.55 -12.21
CA LEU A 16 21.25 7.73 -13.66
C LEU A 16 22.30 8.76 -14.06
N GLY A 17 23.49 8.27 -14.39
CA GLY A 17 24.60 9.08 -14.87
C GLY A 17 25.10 10.11 -13.84
N GLU A 18 25.82 11.11 -14.31
CA GLU A 18 26.48 12.11 -13.45
C GLU A 18 25.64 13.36 -13.20
N GLN A 19 24.51 13.49 -13.89
CA GLN A 19 23.69 14.71 -13.91
C GLN A 19 22.73 14.81 -12.71
N GLY A 20 22.87 13.94 -11.70
CA GLY A 20 22.07 13.97 -10.48
C GLY A 20 20.70 13.30 -10.56
N PHE A 21 20.37 12.62 -11.67
CA PHE A 21 19.14 11.84 -11.78
C PHE A 21 19.26 10.46 -11.12
N GLY A 22 18.13 9.88 -10.71
CA GLY A 22 18.04 8.51 -10.21
C GLY A 22 16.67 7.89 -10.50
N LEU A 23 16.63 6.56 -10.53
CA LEU A 23 15.39 5.79 -10.56
C LEU A 23 15.24 5.01 -9.26
N SER A 24 14.01 4.85 -8.81
CA SER A 24 13.67 4.01 -7.66
C SER A 24 12.59 3.00 -8.04
N VAL A 25 12.67 1.81 -7.46
CA VAL A 25 11.62 0.79 -7.53
C VAL A 25 11.43 0.21 -6.14
N ASP A 26 10.18 0.11 -5.69
CA ASP A 26 9.85 -0.48 -4.40
C ASP A 26 8.58 -1.31 -4.45
N VAL A 27 8.51 -2.29 -3.56
CA VAL A 27 7.38 -3.18 -3.35
C VAL A 27 7.04 -3.20 -1.87
N LYS A 28 5.76 -3.05 -1.56
CA LYS A 28 5.20 -3.09 -0.21
C LYS A 28 4.12 -4.15 -0.12
N ARG A 29 4.15 -4.92 0.96
CA ARG A 29 3.05 -5.81 1.37
C ARG A 29 2.48 -5.28 2.66
N TYR A 30 1.20 -4.92 2.62
CA TYR A 30 0.44 -4.57 3.82
C TYR A 30 -0.23 -5.84 4.37
N PHE A 31 -0.29 -5.94 5.69
CA PHE A 31 -1.00 -6.98 6.43
C PHE A 31 -2.14 -6.30 7.19
N ILE A 32 -3.29 -6.20 6.54
CA ILE A 32 -4.46 -5.44 7.00
C ILE A 32 -5.75 -6.18 6.64
N ASP A 33 -6.68 -6.16 7.58
CA ASP A 33 -8.02 -6.68 7.43
C ASP A 33 -9.02 -5.52 7.29
N THR A 34 -10.21 -5.81 6.75
CA THR A 34 -11.30 -4.84 6.68
C THR A 34 -12.64 -5.51 6.96
N THR A 35 -13.50 -4.79 7.68
CA THR A 35 -14.89 -5.22 7.89
C THR A 35 -15.84 -4.35 7.07
N ALA A 36 -16.54 -4.98 6.13
CA ALA A 36 -17.60 -4.36 5.35
C ALA A 36 -18.97 -4.65 6.00
N ARG A 37 -19.76 -3.60 6.22
CA ARG A 37 -21.07 -3.67 6.90
C ARG A 37 -22.13 -3.00 6.03
N TRP A 38 -23.22 -3.70 5.77
CA TRP A 38 -24.36 -3.22 5.00
C TRP A 38 -25.62 -3.21 5.86
N PHE A 39 -26.36 -2.11 5.81
CA PHE A 39 -27.55 -1.88 6.63
C PHE A 39 -28.80 -1.72 5.77
N VAL A 40 -29.95 -2.19 6.26
CA VAL A 40 -31.29 -1.89 5.72
C VAL A 40 -32.04 -1.11 6.79
N GLY A 41 -32.27 0.18 6.53
CA GLY A 41 -32.68 1.11 7.58
C GLY A 41 -31.63 1.17 8.69
N ASN A 42 -32.04 0.91 9.94
CA ASN A 42 -31.15 0.89 11.10
C ASN A 42 -30.66 -0.53 11.47
N THR A 43 -31.02 -1.55 10.70
CA THR A 43 -30.69 -2.95 10.98
C THR A 43 -29.48 -3.37 10.13
N LEU A 44 -28.45 -3.91 10.78
CA LEU A 44 -27.33 -4.53 10.07
C LEU A 44 -27.85 -5.77 9.34
N ALA A 45 -27.72 -5.79 8.02
CA ALA A 45 -28.19 -6.87 7.17
C ALA A 45 -27.07 -7.85 6.83
N ILE A 46 -25.87 -7.33 6.53
CA ILE A 46 -24.72 -8.14 6.12
C ILE A 46 -23.46 -7.57 6.76
N GLU A 47 -22.60 -8.43 7.26
CA GLU A 47 -21.24 -8.10 7.69
C GLU A 47 -20.27 -9.15 7.13
N THR A 48 -19.16 -8.69 6.58
CA THR A 48 -18.10 -9.57 6.07
C THR A 48 -16.73 -9.02 6.42
N GLU A 49 -15.86 -9.90 6.92
CA GLU A 49 -14.46 -9.62 7.19
C GLU A 49 -13.62 -10.13 6.02
N HIS A 50 -12.71 -9.29 5.53
CA HIS A 50 -11.83 -9.61 4.41
C HIS A 50 -10.38 -9.29 4.75
N LYS A 51 -9.50 -10.27 4.52
CA LYS A 51 -8.05 -10.09 4.54
C LYS A 51 -7.63 -9.45 3.23
N LEU A 52 -7.48 -8.13 3.23
CA LEU A 52 -7.13 -7.40 2.02
C LEU A 52 -5.69 -7.69 1.63
N ASP A 53 -4.80 -7.59 2.62
CA ASP A 53 -3.35 -7.69 2.48
C ASP A 53 -2.86 -7.27 1.07
N PRO A 54 -2.87 -5.99 0.67
CA PRO A 54 -2.52 -5.62 -0.70
C PRO A 54 -1.01 -5.65 -0.95
N TRP A 55 -0.62 -5.97 -2.19
CA TRP A 55 0.70 -5.64 -2.73
C TRP A 55 0.62 -4.28 -3.43
N VAL A 56 1.56 -3.38 -3.12
CA VAL A 56 1.73 -2.11 -3.80
C VAL A 56 3.13 -2.09 -4.42
N ILE A 57 3.19 -1.76 -5.70
CA ILE A 57 4.44 -1.68 -6.47
C ILE A 57 4.53 -0.26 -7.02
N SER A 58 5.66 0.39 -6.81
CA SER A 58 5.92 1.74 -7.29
C SER A 58 7.27 1.87 -7.97
N ALA A 59 7.35 2.86 -8.86
CA ALA A 59 8.58 3.30 -9.47
C ALA A 59 8.62 4.84 -9.46
N GLY A 60 9.80 5.41 -9.27
CA GLY A 60 9.99 6.86 -9.16
C GLY A 60 11.21 7.35 -9.93
N ILE A 61 11.23 8.66 -10.18
CA ILE A 61 12.39 9.39 -10.70
C ILE A 61 12.78 10.41 -9.64
N ALA A 62 14.06 10.46 -9.31
CA ALA A 62 14.65 11.42 -8.41
C ALA A 62 15.61 12.35 -9.17
N TYR A 63 15.75 13.58 -8.68
CA TYR A 63 16.73 14.53 -9.17
C TYR A 63 17.37 15.26 -7.98
N ARG A 64 18.71 15.26 -7.92
CA ARG A 64 19.50 15.97 -6.92
C ARG A 64 20.34 17.05 -7.60
N PHE A 65 20.12 18.30 -7.17
CA PHE A 65 20.84 19.49 -7.59
C PHE A 65 22.21 19.60 -6.91
#